data_AF-A0A7C4FVR4-F1
#
_entry.id   AF-A0A7C4FVR4-F1
#
_cell.length_a   1.000
_cell.length_b   1.000
_cell.length_c   1.000
_cell.angle_alpha   90.00
_cell.angle_beta   90.00
_cell.angle_gamma   90.00
#
_symmetry.space_group_name_H-M   'P 1'
#
loop_
_entity.id
_entity.type
_entity.pdbx_description
1 polymer ?
#
loop_
_entity_poly.entity_id
_entity_poly.type
_entity_poly.pdbx_seq_one_letter_code
_entity_poly.pdbx_strand_id
1 'polypeptide(L)'
;MKQRFKIIEIVIMLVMLFGWFSMLSKIILADYYELYIYNPVSYGFIIFLIAMPVFVIISARKTLNEWLSIGLIVFGMLSLCQPFTMVLYKCGFQTLLGGTLGFIIASHK
;
A
#
# COMPACT_ATOMS: atom_id res chain seq x y z
N MET A 1 4.72 -4.05 28.15
CA MET A 1 3.77 -3.45 27.18
C MET A 1 4.43 -2.92 25.91
N LYS A 2 5.47 -2.05 25.97
CA LYS A 2 6.16 -1.50 24.77
C LYS A 2 6.60 -2.54 23.72
N GLN A 3 7.02 -3.74 24.14
CA GLN A 3 7.49 -4.79 23.23
C GLN A 3 6.35 -5.46 22.42
N ARG A 4 5.13 -5.57 22.98
CA ARG A 4 3.97 -6.13 22.26
C ARG A 4 3.47 -5.19 21.16
N PHE A 5 3.48 -3.88 21.41
CA PHE A 5 3.13 -2.88 20.40
C PHE A 5 4.08 -2.90 19.20
N LYS A 6 5.39 -3.10 19.43
CA LYS A 6 6.37 -3.24 18.33
C LYS A 6 6.10 -4.45 17.44
N ILE A 7 5.67 -5.58 18.00
CA ILE A 7 5.33 -6.78 17.21
C ILE A 7 4.10 -6.51 16.34
N ILE A 8 3.08 -5.87 16.90
CA ILE A 8 1.85 -5.52 16.15
C ILE A 8 2.17 -4.56 14.99
N GLU A 9 2.99 -3.53 15.22
CA GLU A 9 3.45 -2.61 14.16
C GLU A 9 4.13 -3.39 13.00
N ILE A 10 5.01 -4.34 13.32
CA ILE A 10 5.72 -5.14 12.32
C ILE A 10 4.76 -6.04 11.55
N VAL A 11 3.82 -6.69 12.23
CA VAL A 11 2.82 -7.54 11.57
C VAL A 11 1.98 -6.72 10.60
N ILE A 12 1.54 -5.52 10.99
CA ILE A 12 0.74 -4.66 10.11
C ILE A 12 1.59 -4.17 8.92
N MET A 13 2.87 -3.84 9.11
CA MET A 13 3.76 -3.54 7.97
C MET A 13 3.86 -4.70 6.99
N LEU A 14 3.98 -5.94 7.48
CA LEU A 14 4.02 -7.11 6.61
C LEU A 14 2.70 -7.28 5.84
N VAL A 15 1.56 -7.01 6.48
CA VAL A 15 0.23 -7.04 5.81
C VAL A 15 0.12 -5.94 4.75
N MET A 16 0.59 -4.72 5.03
CA MET A 16 0.63 -3.62 4.06
C MET A 16 1.51 -3.99 2.85
N LEU A 17 2.72 -4.48 3.11
CA LEU A 17 3.65 -4.90 2.06
C LEU A 17 3.06 -6.02 1.22
N PHE A 18 2.45 -7.02 1.86
CA PHE A 18 1.77 -8.10 1.17
C PHE A 18 0.64 -7.57 0.27
N GLY A 19 -0.20 -6.66 0.77
CA GLY A 19 -1.27 -6.02 -0.02
C GLY A 19 -0.71 -5.28 -1.24
N TRP A 20 0.39 -4.54 -1.07
CA TRP A 20 1.04 -3.80 -2.15
C TRP A 20 1.68 -4.73 -3.20
N PHE A 21 2.45 -5.76 -2.78
CA PHE A 21 3.01 -6.75 -3.69
C PHE A 21 1.94 -7.56 -4.42
N SER A 22 0.83 -7.85 -3.73
CA SER A 22 -0.34 -8.51 -4.30
C SER A 22 -1.00 -7.68 -5.41
N MET A 23 -1.06 -6.35 -5.26
CA MET A 23 -1.50 -5.46 -6.34
C MET A 23 -0.58 -5.56 -7.57
N LEU A 24 0.73 -5.50 -7.36
CA LEU A 24 1.71 -5.63 -8.46
C LEU A 24 1.59 -6.99 -9.16
N SER A 25 1.54 -8.08 -8.39
CA SER A 25 1.47 -9.43 -8.97
C SER A 25 0.16 -9.67 -9.71
N LYS A 26 -0.98 -9.18 -9.21
CA LYS A 26 -2.26 -9.24 -9.92
C LYS A 26 -2.13 -8.59 -11.30
N ILE A 27 -1.59 -7.38 -11.35
CA ILE A 27 -1.61 -6.60 -12.58
C ILE A 27 -0.57 -7.13 -13.59
N ILE A 28 0.53 -7.73 -13.12
CA ILE A 28 1.51 -8.42 -13.99
C ILE A 28 0.97 -9.77 -14.51
N LEU A 29 0.35 -10.59 -13.67
CA LEU A 29 -0.13 -11.93 -14.07
C LEU A 29 -1.48 -11.91 -14.79
N ALA A 30 -2.34 -10.92 -14.54
CA ALA A 30 -3.67 -10.84 -15.12
C ALA A 30 -3.67 -10.65 -16.65
N ASP A 31 -2.58 -10.13 -17.23
CA ASP A 31 -2.44 -10.03 -18.68
C ASP A 31 -2.12 -11.40 -19.34
N TYR A 32 -1.75 -12.43 -18.55
CA TYR A 32 -1.32 -13.73 -19.08
C TYR A 32 -2.31 -14.88 -18.82
N TYR A 33 -3.07 -14.83 -17.72
CA TYR A 33 -3.96 -15.93 -17.36
C TYR A 33 -5.30 -15.42 -16.80
N GLU A 34 -6.42 -15.91 -17.33
CA GLU A 34 -7.77 -15.68 -16.81
C GLU A 34 -8.03 -16.38 -15.45
N LEU A 35 -7.11 -16.28 -14.49
CA LEU A 35 -7.23 -16.91 -13.18
C LEU A 35 -8.07 -16.05 -12.22
N TYR A 36 -9.34 -15.80 -12.57
CA TYR A 36 -10.03 -14.57 -12.15
C TYR A 36 -10.97 -14.61 -10.94
N ILE A 37 -11.25 -15.75 -10.28
CA ILE A 37 -12.43 -15.78 -9.39
C ILE A 37 -12.13 -15.97 -7.88
N TYR A 38 -11.04 -16.62 -7.48
CA TYR A 38 -10.79 -16.94 -6.06
C TYR A 38 -9.35 -16.71 -5.56
N ASN A 39 -8.57 -15.88 -6.24
CA ASN A 39 -7.19 -15.63 -5.82
C ASN A 39 -7.16 -14.55 -4.71
N PRO A 40 -6.60 -14.80 -3.50
CA PRO A 40 -6.40 -13.77 -2.48
C PRO A 40 -5.59 -12.56 -2.99
N VAL A 41 -4.82 -12.75 -4.07
CA VAL A 41 -4.10 -11.69 -4.80
C VAL A 41 -5.06 -10.63 -5.37
N SER A 42 -6.31 -10.98 -5.65
CA SER A 42 -7.32 -10.04 -6.18
C SER A 42 -7.69 -8.93 -5.20
N TYR A 43 -7.50 -9.15 -3.90
CA TYR A 43 -7.86 -8.21 -2.83
C TYR A 43 -6.70 -7.34 -2.35
N GLY A 44 -5.53 -7.39 -3.00
CA GLY A 44 -4.33 -6.64 -2.58
C GLY A 44 -4.58 -5.16 -2.30
N PHE A 45 -5.38 -4.49 -3.15
CA PHE A 45 -5.73 -3.09 -2.95
C PHE A 45 -6.55 -2.85 -1.69
N ILE A 46 -7.53 -3.69 -1.40
CA ILE A 46 -8.37 -3.55 -0.20
C ILE A 46 -7.53 -3.80 1.06
N ILE A 47 -6.67 -4.81 1.02
CA ILE A 47 -5.74 -5.13 2.12
C ILE A 47 -4.83 -3.93 2.38
N PHE A 48 -4.22 -3.36 1.33
CA PHE A 48 -3.36 -2.19 1.44
C PHE A 48 -4.11 -0.95 1.97
N LEU A 49 -5.30 -0.68 1.43
CA LEU A 49 -6.11 0.50 1.76
C LEU A 49 -6.59 0.48 3.22
N ILE A 50 -6.88 -0.69 3.79
CA ILE A 50 -7.26 -0.82 5.20
C ILE A 50 -6.03 -0.87 6.13
N ALA A 51 -4.97 -1.58 5.72
CA ALA A 51 -3.80 -1.74 6.55
C ALA A 51 -3.02 -0.42 6.74
N MET A 52 -3.03 0.47 5.74
CA MET A 52 -2.32 1.76 5.82
C MET A 52 -2.88 2.68 6.93
N PRO A 53 -4.19 3.01 6.99
CA PRO A 53 -4.78 3.74 8.11
C PRO A 53 -4.52 3.10 9.46
N VAL A 54 -4.70 1.79 9.55
CA VAL A 54 -4.52 1.03 10.81
C VAL A 54 -3.08 1.14 11.29
N PHE A 55 -2.11 1.02 10.38
CA PHE A 55 -0.70 1.22 10.70
C PHE A 55 -0.43 2.63 11.21
N VAL A 56 -0.92 3.66 10.52
CA VAL A 56 -0.68 5.06 10.90
C VAL A 56 -1.30 5.40 12.26
N ILE A 57 -2.50 4.88 12.54
CA ILE A 57 -3.20 5.08 13.82
C ILE A 57 -2.47 4.37 14.97
N ILE A 58 -1.96 3.16 14.76
CA ILE A 58 -1.28 2.39 15.81
C ILE A 58 0.16 2.87 16.03
N SER A 59 0.89 3.19 14.96
CA SER A 59 2.30 3.56 14.99
C SER A 59 2.52 4.89 15.72
N ALA A 60 3.35 4.89 16.77
CA ALA A 60 3.69 6.10 17.51
C ALA A 60 4.69 7.02 16.76
N ARG A 61 5.24 6.57 15.62
CA ARG A 61 6.33 7.26 14.92
C ARG A 61 5.81 8.16 13.80
N LYS A 62 5.34 9.35 14.17
CA LYS A 62 4.78 10.33 13.23
C LYS A 62 5.68 10.60 12.02
N THR A 63 6.96 10.94 12.27
CA THR A 63 7.93 11.20 11.19
C THR A 63 8.09 10.01 10.25
N LEU A 64 8.19 8.78 10.75
CA LEU A 64 8.31 7.60 9.90
C LEU A 64 7.08 7.40 9.03
N ASN A 65 5.88 7.60 9.60
CA ASN A 65 4.62 7.47 8.86
C ASN A 65 4.50 8.53 7.75
N GLU A 66 4.92 9.77 8.01
CA GLU A 66 4.96 10.85 7.01
C GLU A 66 5.92 10.50 5.86
N TRP A 67 7.15 10.09 6.18
CA TRP A 67 8.15 9.72 5.17
C TRP A 67 7.72 8.52 4.32
N LEU A 68 7.12 7.49 4.94
CA LEU A 68 6.55 6.36 4.18
C LEU A 68 5.43 6.82 3.25
N SER A 69 4.54 7.68 3.74
CA SER A 69 3.42 8.19 2.93
C SER A 69 3.90 9.05 1.78
N ILE A 70 4.87 9.93 2.01
CA ILE A 70 5.54 10.73 0.97
C ILE A 70 6.21 9.81 -0.05
N GLY A 71 6.90 8.76 0.39
CA GLY A 71 7.52 7.78 -0.50
C GLY A 71 6.50 7.09 -1.41
N LEU A 72 5.35 6.67 -0.86
CA LEU A 72 4.25 6.09 -1.63
C LEU A 72 3.63 7.09 -2.61
N ILE A 73 3.52 8.36 -2.23
CA ILE A 73 3.02 9.43 -3.10
C ILE A 73 3.97 9.67 -4.26
N VAL A 74 5.27 9.84 -3.98
CA VAL A 74 6.30 10.04 -5.01
C VAL A 74 6.34 8.86 -5.97
N PHE A 75 6.33 7.63 -5.44
CA PHE A 75 6.23 6.42 -6.26
C PHE A 75 4.98 6.43 -7.15
N GLY A 76 3.81 6.72 -6.57
CA GLY A 76 2.55 6.78 -7.30
C GLY A 76 2.57 7.82 -8.42
N MET A 77 3.10 9.02 -8.17
CA MET A 77 3.25 10.07 -9.18
C MET A 77 4.20 9.65 -10.32
N LEU A 78 5.38 9.11 -10.01
CA LEU A 78 6.33 8.64 -11.01
C LEU A 78 5.73 7.53 -11.88
N SER A 79 4.99 6.62 -11.25
CA SER A 79 4.30 5.51 -11.90
C SER A 79 3.18 5.97 -12.84
N LEU A 80 2.49 7.07 -12.52
CA LEU A 80 1.48 7.68 -13.39
C LEU A 80 2.07 8.41 -14.60
N CYS A 81 3.28 8.95 -14.46
CA CYS A 81 3.98 9.65 -15.53
C CYS A 81 4.60 8.71 -16.58
N GLN A 82 4.60 7.38 -16.38
CA GLN A 82 5.09 6.41 -17.36
C GLN A 82 3.99 6.01 -18.35
N PRO A 83 4.08 6.42 -19.64
CA PRO A 83 3.00 6.22 -20.61
C PRO A 83 2.93 4.80 -21.19
N PHE A 84 3.96 3.97 -21.00
CA PHE A 84 4.08 2.68 -21.71
C PHE A 84 3.68 1.46 -20.89
N THR A 85 3.23 1.64 -19.64
CA THR A 85 2.95 0.53 -18.72
C THR A 85 1.63 0.75 -18.00
N MET A 86 0.53 0.28 -18.60
CA MET A 86 -0.81 0.32 -17.98
C MET A 86 -0.82 -0.37 -16.59
N VAL A 87 0.09 -1.32 -16.39
CA VAL A 87 0.37 -1.99 -15.12
C VAL A 87 0.76 -1.00 -14.02
N LEU A 88 1.80 -0.22 -14.28
CA LEU A 88 2.30 0.82 -13.39
C LEU A 88 1.28 1.96 -13.26
N TYR A 89 0.50 2.26 -14.29
CA TYR A 89 -0.56 3.27 -14.16
C TYR A 89 -1.62 2.87 -13.12
N LYS A 90 -2.19 1.65 -13.23
CA LYS A 90 -3.21 1.15 -12.28
C LYS A 90 -2.65 0.99 -10.86
N CYS A 91 -1.47 0.36 -10.74
CA CYS A 91 -0.82 0.17 -9.45
C CYS A 91 -0.40 1.52 -8.82
N GLY A 92 0.14 2.43 -9.63
CA GLY A 92 0.56 3.76 -9.24
C GLY A 92 -0.60 4.59 -8.71
N PHE A 93 -1.75 4.59 -9.38
CA PHE A 93 -2.96 5.26 -8.91
C PHE A 93 -3.43 4.72 -7.54
N GLN A 94 -3.48 3.40 -7.39
CA GLN A 94 -3.88 2.75 -6.14
C GLN A 94 -2.88 3.03 -5.00
N THR A 95 -1.58 3.01 -5.30
CA THR A 95 -0.51 3.32 -4.34
C THR A 95 -0.55 4.79 -3.94
N LEU A 96 -0.79 5.70 -4.88
CA LEU A 96 -0.97 7.13 -4.64
C LEU A 96 -2.15 7.39 -3.70
N LEU A 97 -3.27 6.71 -3.92
CA LEU A 97 -4.47 6.85 -3.08
C LEU A 97 -4.20 6.38 -1.65
N GLY A 98 -3.58 5.21 -1.45
CA GLY A 98 -3.22 4.75 -0.11
C GLY A 98 -2.16 5.62 0.57
N GLY A 99 -1.17 6.11 -0.19
CA GLY A 99 -0.13 7.02 0.30
C GLY A 99 -0.68 8.38 0.74
N THR A 100 -1.55 8.99 -0.06
CA THR A 100 -2.21 10.27 0.27
C THR A 100 -3.12 10.13 1.49
N LEU A 101 -3.91 9.06 1.56
CA LEU A 101 -4.78 8.80 2.70
C LEU A 101 -3.97 8.57 3.98
N GLY A 102 -2.87 7.81 3.88
CA GLY A 102 -1.90 7.64 4.96
C GLY A 102 -1.28 8.94 5.44
N PHE A 103 -0.87 9.80 4.50
CA PHE A 103 -0.28 11.11 4.81
C PHE A 103 -1.26 12.03 5.53
N ILE A 104 -2.52 12.09 5.08
CA ILE A 104 -3.56 12.90 5.70
C ILE A 104 -3.77 12.46 7.16
N ILE A 105 -3.92 11.16 7.40
CA ILE A 105 -4.11 10.63 8.76
C ILE A 105 -2.87 10.89 9.61
N ALA A 106 -1.66 10.69 9.09
CA ALA A 106 -0.42 10.91 9.84
C ALA A 106 -0.24 12.39 10.22
N SER A 107 -0.67 13.31 9.36
CA SER A 107 -0.57 14.75 9.59
C SER A 107 -1.54 15.24 10.66
N HIS A 108 -2.75 14.69 10.70
CA HIS A 108 -3.84 15.08 11.62
C HIS A 108 -3.89 14.28 12.92
N LYS A 109 -3.04 13.26 13.06
CA LYS A 109 -2.79 12.53 14.31
C LYS A 109 -1.78 13.27 15.18
#